data_AF-A0A5J9VR43-F1
#
_entry.id   AF-A0A5J9VR43-F1
#
_cell.length_a   1.000
_cell.length_b   1.000
_cell.length_c   1.000
_cell.angle_alpha   90.00
_cell.angle_beta   90.00
_cell.angle_gamma   90.00
#
_symmetry.space_group_name_H-M   'P 1'
#
loop_
_entity.id
_entity.type
_entity.pdbx_description
1 polymer ?
#
loop_
_entity_poly.entity_id
_entity_poly.type
_entity_poly.pdbx_seq_one_letter_code
_entity_poly.pdbx_strand_id
1 'polypeptide(L)'
;MRTTLLFVTGLIAIYLITTPTTAIPVDIDNPRIQQVGSWAVMEHDNEAHDGIQFNKVVSGNEKITGFILHYDLIIDALNNDGKDCKYEAEVREIDGSMKRTLVAFKPAN
;
A
#
# COMPACT_ATOMS: atom_id res chain seq x y z
N MET A 1 -11.07 -31.95 44.97
CA MET A 1 -10.97 -30.53 45.35
C MET A 1 -9.50 -30.23 45.57
N ARG A 2 -8.82 -29.25 44.96
CA ARG A 2 -9.13 -28.21 43.98
C ARG A 2 -7.75 -27.73 43.48
N THR A 3 -7.42 -27.92 42.20
CA THR A 3 -6.10 -27.52 41.65
C THR A 3 -6.08 -26.01 41.43
N THR A 4 -5.18 -25.30 42.09
CA THR A 4 -5.09 -23.84 41.99
C THR A 4 -4.33 -23.47 40.72
N LEU A 5 -5.04 -22.95 39.71
CA LEU A 5 -4.46 -22.37 38.49
C LEU A 5 -4.06 -20.92 38.79
N LEU A 6 -2.77 -20.61 38.72
CA LEU A 6 -2.27 -19.23 38.80
C LEU A 6 -2.40 -18.59 37.41
N PHE A 7 -3.41 -17.74 37.23
CA PHE A 7 -3.52 -16.88 36.06
C PHE A 7 -2.57 -15.68 36.24
N VAL A 8 -1.43 -15.71 35.55
CA VAL A 8 -0.58 -14.53 35.42
C VAL A 8 -1.21 -13.63 34.37
N THR A 9 -2.04 -12.69 34.79
CA THR A 9 -2.53 -11.63 33.90
C THR A 9 -1.43 -10.59 33.74
N GLY A 10 -0.58 -10.77 32.74
CA GLY A 10 0.35 -9.73 32.31
C GLY A 10 -0.44 -8.57 31.71
N LEU A 11 -0.44 -7.43 32.40
CA LEU A 11 -0.91 -6.16 31.84
C LEU A 11 0.09 -5.72 30.75
N ILE A 12 -0.20 -6.05 29.49
CA ILE A 12 0.52 -5.46 28.35
C ILE A 12 -0.04 -4.04 28.19
N ALA A 13 0.70 -3.05 28.68
CA ALA A 13 0.45 -1.65 28.38
C ALA A 13 0.77 -1.41 26.89
N ILE A 14 -0.26 -1.36 26.05
CA ILE A 14 -0.11 -0.96 24.65
C ILE A 14 0.06 0.57 24.64
N TYR A 15 1.29 1.04 24.48
CA TYR A 15 1.58 2.46 24.32
C TYR A 15 1.21 2.87 22.88
N LEU A 16 0.02 3.44 22.70
CA LEU A 16 -0.37 4.06 21.44
C LEU A 16 0.41 5.38 21.30
N ILE A 17 1.59 5.34 20.67
CA ILE A 17 2.25 6.56 20.21
C ILE A 17 1.44 7.13 19.02
N THR A 18 0.73 8.24 19.23
CA THR A 18 0.03 8.93 18.15
C THR A 18 1.00 9.87 17.45
N THR A 19 1.76 9.39 16.48
CA THR A 19 2.52 10.29 15.58
C THR A 19 1.53 10.99 14.65
N PRO A 20 1.48 12.34 14.62
CA PRO A 20 0.67 13.05 13.64
C PRO A 20 1.17 12.65 12.25
N THR A 21 0.33 11.94 11.50
CA THR A 21 0.72 11.38 10.21
C THR A 21 0.34 12.34 9.10
N THR A 22 1.29 13.16 8.69
CA THR A 22 1.19 14.00 7.50
C THR A 22 1.43 13.14 6.27
N ALA A 23 0.55 13.24 5.27
CA ALA A 23 0.79 12.68 3.95
C ALA A 23 1.87 13.53 3.25
N ILE A 24 2.90 12.88 2.72
CA ILE A 24 4.03 13.54 2.06
C ILE A 24 3.95 13.18 0.56
N PRO A 25 4.07 14.14 -0.36
CA PRO A 25 4.14 13.82 -1.78
C PRO A 25 5.28 12.86 -2.08
N VAL A 26 5.04 11.82 -2.88
CA VAL A 26 6.09 10.88 -3.30
C VAL A 26 7.02 11.53 -4.31
N ASP A 27 8.29 11.13 -4.28
CA ASP A 27 9.23 11.41 -5.36
C ASP A 27 9.00 10.43 -6.52
N ILE A 28 8.44 10.91 -7.62
CA ILE A 28 8.13 10.08 -8.79
C ILE A 28 9.38 9.60 -9.54
N ASP A 29 10.51 10.28 -9.37
CA ASP A 29 11.79 9.88 -9.97
C ASP A 29 12.48 8.79 -9.12
N ASN A 30 11.97 8.52 -7.91
CA ASN A 30 12.45 7.44 -7.07
C ASN A 30 12.07 6.07 -7.67
N PRO A 31 13.05 5.21 -7.99
CA PRO A 31 12.77 3.90 -8.61
C PRO A 31 11.91 2.99 -7.72
N ARG A 32 11.94 3.15 -6.39
CA ARG A 32 11.08 2.38 -5.48
C ARG A 32 9.61 2.72 -5.70
N ILE A 33 9.28 3.99 -5.93
CA ILE A 33 7.89 4.42 -6.16
C ILE A 33 7.36 3.82 -7.47
N GLN A 34 8.19 3.82 -8.52
CA GLN A 34 7.85 3.17 -9.79
C GLN A 34 7.65 1.65 -9.61
N GLN A 35 8.48 0.98 -8.80
CA GLN A 35 8.32 -0.44 -8.48
C GLN A 35 7.04 -0.74 -7.69
N VAL A 36 6.65 0.12 -6.75
CA VAL A 36 5.39 -0.02 -6.01
C VAL A 36 4.19 0.13 -6.96
N GLY A 37 4.23 1.13 -7.85
CA GLY A 37 3.18 1.31 -8.85
C GLY A 37 3.08 0.14 -9.84
N SER A 38 4.22 -0.33 -10.36
CA SER A 38 4.26 -1.49 -11.26
C SER A 38 3.72 -2.76 -10.58
N TRP A 39 4.09 -2.98 -9.31
CA TRP A 39 3.55 -4.08 -8.52
C TRP A 39 2.04 -3.97 -8.33
N ALA A 40 1.51 -2.77 -8.08
CA ALA A 40 0.07 -2.57 -7.91
C ALA A 40 -0.73 -2.94 -9.18
N VAL A 41 -0.24 -2.56 -10.37
CA VAL A 41 -0.88 -2.94 -11.64
C VAL A 41 -0.83 -4.44 -11.86
N MET A 42 0.33 -5.07 -11.61
CA MET A 42 0.48 -6.53 -11.73
C MET A 42 -0.46 -7.27 -10.78
N GLU A 43 -0.54 -6.85 -9.51
CA GLU A 43 -1.41 -7.48 -8.52
C GLU A 43 -2.89 -7.36 -8.91
N HIS A 44 -3.31 -6.18 -9.38
CA HIS A 44 -4.66 -5.98 -9.90
C HIS A 44 -4.96 -6.87 -11.12
N ASP A 45 -4.07 -6.92 -12.12
CA ASP A 45 -4.27 -7.74 -13.32
C ASP A 45 -4.28 -9.26 -13.00
N ASN A 46 -3.51 -9.69 -12.00
CA ASN A 46 -3.56 -11.07 -11.51
C ASN A 46 -4.94 -11.44 -10.92
N GLU A 47 -5.65 -10.47 -10.33
CA GLU A 47 -6.99 -10.69 -9.75
C GLU A 47 -8.13 -10.45 -10.75
N ALA A 48 -8.05 -9.38 -11.54
CA ALA A 48 -9.11 -8.91 -12.42
C ALA A 48 -9.01 -9.46 -13.86
N HIS A 49 -7.81 -9.88 -14.29
CA HIS A 49 -7.51 -10.33 -15.65
C HIS A 49 -7.98 -9.35 -16.73
N ASP A 50 -7.79 -8.05 -16.50
CA ASP A 50 -8.27 -6.99 -17.37
C ASP A 50 -7.18 -6.39 -18.27
N GLY A 51 -5.97 -6.94 -18.25
CA GLY A 51 -4.90 -6.65 -19.21
C GLY A 51 -4.30 -5.26 -19.08
N ILE A 52 -4.44 -4.62 -17.92
CA ILE A 52 -3.88 -3.29 -17.68
C ILE A 52 -2.35 -3.37 -17.66
N GLN A 53 -1.69 -2.46 -18.39
CA GLN A 53 -0.24 -2.42 -18.51
C GLN A 53 0.33 -1.15 -17.89
N PHE A 54 1.21 -1.33 -16.92
CA PHE A 54 1.88 -0.23 -16.24
C PHE A 54 2.75 0.59 -17.21
N ASN A 55 2.60 1.92 -17.17
CA ASN A 55 3.52 2.86 -17.84
C ASN A 55 4.44 3.54 -16.81
N LYS A 56 3.86 4.32 -15.89
CA LYS A 56 4.60 5.01 -14.83
C LYS A 56 3.70 5.52 -13.71
N VAL A 57 4.25 5.72 -12.53
CA VAL A 57 3.64 6.58 -11.49
C VAL A 57 3.81 8.05 -11.90
N VAL A 58 2.74 8.83 -11.86
CA VAL A 58 2.74 10.26 -12.23
C VAL A 58 2.59 11.20 -11.05
N SER A 59 2.01 10.74 -9.94
CA SER A 59 1.92 11.47 -8.68
C SER A 59 1.50 10.53 -7.56
N GLY A 60 1.50 11.01 -6.33
CA GLY A 60 0.96 10.29 -5.20
C GLY A 60 1.40 10.86 -3.86
N ASN A 61 0.96 10.23 -2.79
CA ASN A 61 1.40 10.55 -1.44
C ASN A 61 1.82 9.28 -0.72
N GLU A 62 2.79 9.41 0.18
CA GLU A 62 3.15 8.38 1.14
C GLU A 62 2.86 8.83 2.58
N LYS A 63 2.58 7.86 3.44
CA LYS A 63 2.29 8.07 4.85
C LYS A 63 2.81 6.91 5.68
N ILE A 64 3.57 7.21 6.73
CA ILE A 64 4.12 6.21 7.65
C ILE A 64 3.26 6.12 8.91
N THR A 65 2.57 4.99 9.11
CA THR A 65 1.79 4.72 10.32
C THR A 65 2.44 3.56 11.09
N GLY A 66 3.24 3.90 12.11
CA GLY A 66 4.04 2.90 12.82
C GLY A 66 5.07 2.26 11.88
N PHE A 67 4.97 0.95 11.65
CA PHE A 67 5.83 0.20 10.72
C PHE A 67 5.19 -0.02 9.34
N ILE A 68 4.09 0.68 9.03
CA ILE A 68 3.37 0.51 7.76
C ILE A 68 3.54 1.77 6.92
N LEU A 69 4.07 1.59 5.70
CA LEU A 69 4.09 2.57 4.62
C LEU A 69 2.78 2.45 3.83
N HIS A 70 2.04 3.54 3.77
CA HIS A 70 0.86 3.67 2.93
C HIS A 70 1.22 4.52 1.72
N TYR A 71 0.86 4.06 0.53
CA TYR A 71 1.03 4.79 -0.72
C TYR A 71 -0.34 4.98 -1.37
N ASP A 72 -0.67 6.23 -1.68
CA ASP A 72 -1.82 6.61 -2.49
C ASP A 72 -1.26 7.13 -3.83
N LEU A 73 -1.20 6.27 -4.84
CA LEU A 73 -0.52 6.54 -6.11
C LEU A 73 -1.50 6.83 -7.23
N ILE A 74 -1.13 7.76 -8.11
CA ILE A 74 -1.74 7.93 -9.44
C ILE A 74 -0.80 7.32 -10.47
N ILE A 75 -1.31 6.33 -11.19
CA ILE A 75 -0.58 5.53 -12.16
C ILE A 75 -1.12 5.84 -13.55
N ASP A 76 -0.21 6.11 -14.47
CA ASP A 76 -0.46 6.11 -15.90
C ASP A 76 -0.28 4.68 -16.41
N ALA A 77 -1.27 4.15 -17.12
CA ALA A 77 -1.27 2.79 -17.63
C ALA A 77 -2.10 2.68 -18.92
N LEU A 78 -1.84 1.64 -19.70
CA LEU A 78 -2.69 1.28 -20.82
C LEU A 78 -3.78 0.32 -20.33
N ASN A 79 -5.03 0.58 -20.70
CA ASN A 79 -6.10 -0.39 -20.49
C ASN A 79 -6.06 -1.51 -21.55
N ASN A 80 -6.98 -2.47 -21.48
CA ASN A 80 -7.06 -3.59 -22.45
C ASN A 80 -7.23 -3.15 -23.92
N ASP A 81 -7.78 -1.96 -24.16
CA ASP A 81 -7.90 -1.38 -25.51
C ASP A 81 -6.60 -0.72 -25.99
N GLY A 82 -5.55 -0.72 -25.18
CA GLY A 82 -4.29 0.00 -25.44
C GLY A 82 -4.41 1.52 -25.29
N LYS A 83 -5.43 2.02 -24.58
CA LYS A 83 -5.63 3.46 -24.35
C LYS A 83 -4.96 3.90 -23.06
N ASP A 84 -4.28 5.05 -23.11
CA ASP A 84 -3.77 5.73 -21.92
C ASP A 84 -4.91 6.07 -20.96
N CYS A 85 -4.82 5.53 -19.75
CA CYS A 85 -5.77 5.71 -18.66
C CYS A 85 -4.99 6.01 -17.37
N LYS A 86 -5.66 6.69 -16.43
CA LYS A 86 -5.11 6.93 -15.09
C LYS A 86 -5.84 6.08 -14.06
N TYR A 87 -5.09 5.58 -13.09
CA TYR A 87 -5.60 4.75 -12.03
C TYR A 87 -5.10 5.24 -10.67
N GLU A 88 -5.99 5.21 -9.69
CA GLU A 88 -5.65 5.35 -8.27
C GLU A 88 -5.32 3.96 -7.71
N ALA A 89 -4.19 3.85 -7.05
CA ALA A 89 -3.78 2.63 -6.34
C ALA A 89 -3.43 2.95 -4.88
N GLU A 90 -4.08 2.24 -3.96
CA GLU A 90 -3.77 2.27 -2.53
C GLU A 90 -2.95 1.04 -2.17
N VAL A 91 -1.70 1.23 -1.75
CA VAL A 91 -0.77 0.13 -1.42
C VAL A 91 -0.30 0.27 0.02
N ARG A 92 -0.22 -0.85 0.73
CA ARG A 92 0.43 -0.93 2.05
C ARG A 92 1.68 -1.79 1.96
N GLU A 93 2.78 -1.30 2.49
CA GLU A 93 4.02 -2.04 2.63
C GLU A 93 4.45 -2.03 4.11
N ILE A 94 4.94 -3.15 4.62
CA ILE A 94 5.55 -3.17 5.95
C ILE A 94 7.00 -2.72 5.81
N ASP A 95 7.38 -1.65 6.52
CA ASP A 95 8.73 -1.10 6.46
C ASP A 95 9.78 -2.14 6.89
N GLY A 96 10.85 -2.26 6.11
CA GLY A 96 11.86 -3.31 6.27
C GLY A 96 11.42 -4.73 5.89
N SER A 97 10.23 -4.91 5.29
CA SER A 97 9.72 -6.19 4.78
C SER A 97 9.44 -6.12 3.28
N MET A 98 9.42 -7.27 2.60
CA MET A 98 8.96 -7.38 1.21
C MET A 98 7.43 -7.56 1.09
N LYS A 99 6.71 -7.56 2.22
CA LYS A 99 5.26 -7.80 2.22
C LYS A 99 4.50 -6.54 1.81
N ARG A 100 3.79 -6.65 0.70
CA ARG A 100 2.85 -5.63 0.19
C ARG A 100 1.42 -6.14 0.22
N THR A 101 0.48 -5.21 0.22
CA THR A 101 -0.95 -5.48 0.06
C THR A 101 -1.56 -4.38 -0.78
N LEU A 102 -2.25 -4.77 -1.85
CA LEU A 102 -3.04 -3.88 -2.67
C LEU A 102 -4.39 -3.72 -1.95
N VAL A 103 -4.69 -2.48 -1.56
CA VAL A 103 -5.91 -2.17 -0.79
C VAL A 103 -7.04 -1.79 -1.74
N ALA A 104 -6.72 -1.01 -2.77
CA ALA A 104 -7.66 -0.58 -3.78
C ALA A 104 -6.93 -0.29 -5.09
N PHE A 105 -7.62 -0.54 -6.21
CA PHE A 105 -7.20 -0.16 -7.54
C PHE A 105 -8.45 0.24 -8.35
N LYS A 106 -8.49 1.46 -8.86
CA LYS A 106 -9.68 1.99 -9.58
C LYS A 106 -9.27 3.09 -10.57
N PRO A 107 -10.09 3.39 -11.60
CA PRO A 107 -9.84 4.54 -12.48
C PRO A 107 -9.75 5.85 -11.68
N ALA A 108 -8.80 6.72 -12.06
CA ALA A 108 -8.68 8.07 -11.54
C ALA A 108 -9.63 8.99 -12.32
N ASN A 109 -10.46 9.76 -11.61
CA ASN A 109 -11.42 10.70 -12.20
C ASN A 109 -10.82 12.09 -12.39
#